data_AF-A0A0R3C817-F1
#
_entry.id   AF-A0A0R3C817-F1
#
_cell.length_a   1.000
_cell.length_b   1.000
_cell.length_c   1.000
_cell.angle_alpha   90.00
_cell.angle_beta   90.00
_cell.angle_gamma   90.00
#
_symmetry.space_group_name_H-M   'P 1'
#
loop_
_entity.id
_entity.type
_entity.pdbx_description
1 polymer ?
#
loop_
_entity_poly.entity_id
_entity_poly.type
_entity_poly.pdbx_seq_one_letter_code
_entity_poly.pdbx_strand_id
1 'polypeptide(L)' 'MFKGTSKHQANDFSKAVLRAGGNQNAFTGFDYTNYFQHVPREHLGKMMEFEADCMTGLASQR' A
#
# COMPACT_ATOMS: atom_id res chain seq x y z
N MET A 1 3.55 5.03 2.76
CA MET A 1 3.07 3.74 2.22
C MET A 1 3.72 2.54 2.91
N PHE A 2 5.05 2.36 2.89
CA PHE A 2 5.67 1.08 3.30
C PHE A 2 6.19 0.97 4.75
N LYS A 3 6.24 2.09 5.49
CA LYS A 3 6.80 2.12 6.85
C LYS A 3 5.83 1.63 7.94
N GLY A 4 4.63 1.20 7.56
CA GLY A 4 3.59 0.74 8.48
C GLY A 4 2.75 1.89 9.04
N THR A 5 1.60 1.52 9.60
CA THR A 5 0.67 2.36 10.34
C THR A 5 0.49 1.75 11.74
N SER A 6 -0.29 2.40 12.61
CA SER A 6 -0.65 1.84 13.91
C SER A 6 -1.44 0.53 13.81
N LYS A 7 -2.11 0.29 12.68
CA LYS A 7 -2.95 -0.91 12.44
C LYS A 7 -2.25 -1.99 11.63
N HIS A 8 -1.32 -1.62 10.75
CA HIS A 8 -0.65 -2.54 9.83
C HIS A 8 0.86 -2.35 9.90
N GLN A 9 1.61 -3.43 10.11
CA GLN A 9 3.05 -3.34 10.18
C GLN A 9 3.66 -2.99 8.83
N ALA A 10 4.91 -2.53 8.86
CA ALA A 10 5.69 -2.36 7.64
C ALA A 10 5.66 -3.65 6.81
N ASN A 11 5.49 -3.51 5.49
CA ASN A 11 5.35 -4.60 4.52
C ASN A 11 4.06 -5.44 4.56
N ASP A 12 3.11 -5.20 5.47
CA ASP A 12 1.85 -5.97 5.48
C ASP A 12 1.02 -5.74 4.21
N PHE A 13 1.00 -4.52 3.70
CA PHE A 13 0.39 -4.18 2.43
C PHE A 13 1.02 -4.96 1.27
N SER A 14 2.35 -4.95 1.16
CA SER A 14 3.09 -5.68 0.14
C SER A 14 2.80 -7.18 0.16
N LYS A 15 2.75 -7.78 1.36
CA LYS A 15 2.37 -9.19 1.54
C LYS A 15 0.91 -9.44 1.16
N ALA A 16 0.01 -8.49 1.44
CA ALA A 16 -1.39 -8.61 1.08
C ALA A 16 -1.59 -8.61 -0.45
N VAL A 17 -0.91 -7.72 -1.17
CA VAL A 17 -0.92 -7.67 -2.65
C VAL A 17 -0.40 -9.00 -3.21
N LEU A 18 0.74 -9.51 -2.73
CA LEU A 18 1.30 -10.77 -3.20
C LEU A 18 0.39 -11.98 -2.90
N ARG A 19 -0.21 -12.05 -1.71
CA ARG A 19 -1.16 -13.13 -1.35
C ARG A 19 -2.44 -13.08 -2.17
N ALA A 20 -2.86 -11.90 -2.61
CA ALA A 20 -3.98 -11.71 -3.53
C ALA A 20 -3.63 -12.11 -4.97
N GLY A 21 -2.40 -12.58 -5.24
CA GLY A 21 -1.93 -12.87 -6.60
C GLY A 21 -1.67 -11.61 -7.43
N GLY A 22 -1.59 -10.45 -6.78
CA GLY A 22 -1.36 -9.17 -7.43
C GLY A 22 0.12 -8.83 -7.57
N ASN A 23 0.37 -7.72 -8.28
CA ASN A 23 1.69 -7.12 -8.41
C ASN A 23 1.62 -5.65 -8.02
N GLN A 24 2.72 -5.09 -7.53
CA GLN A 24 2.83 -3.67 -7.22
C GLN A 24 4.23 -3.16 -7.59
N ASN A 25 4.31 -1.87 -7.91
CA ASN A 25 5.58 -1.19 -8.12
C ASN A 25 5.46 0.31 -7.85
N ALA A 26 6.59 1.00 -7.93
CA ALA A 26 6.66 2.45 -7.86
C ALA A 26 7.59 2.99 -8.94
N PHE A 27 7.26 4.17 -9.48
CA PHE A 27 8.14 4.93 -10.35
C PHE A 27 8.24 6.36 -9.86
N THR A 28 9.47 6.89 -9.82
CA THR A 28 9.75 8.27 -9.42
C THR A 28 10.11 9.08 -10.65
N GLY A 29 9.29 10.08 -10.95
CA GLY A 29 9.57 11.12 -11.91
C GLY A 29 10.33 12.30 -11.28
N PHE A 30 10.39 13.42 -12.00
CA PHE A 30 11.08 14.63 -11.52
C PHE A 30 10.38 15.28 -10.33
N ASP A 31 9.05 15.27 -10.32
CA ASP A 31 8.19 16.03 -9.39
C ASP A 31 7.15 15.17 -8.68
N TYR A 32 7.08 13.86 -8.99
CA TYR A 32 6.16 12.93 -8.36
C TYR A 32 6.76 11.55 -8.17
N THR A 33 6.20 10.80 -7.22
CA THR A 33 6.38 9.36 -7.12
C THR A 33 5.03 8.69 -7.23
N ASN A 34 4.86 7.89 -8.28
CA ASN A 34 3.65 7.11 -8.50
C ASN A 34 3.85 5.71 -7.91
N TYR A 35 2.88 5.30 -7.10
CA TYR A 35 2.75 3.95 -6.57
C TYR A 35 1.53 3.31 -7.21
N PHE A 36 1.63 2.05 -7.63
CA PHE A 36 0.49 1.33 -8.20
C PHE A 36 0.48 -0.14 -7.80
N GLN A 37 -0.72 -0.71 -7.78
CA GLN A 37 -0.97 -2.13 -7.59
C GLN A 37 -1.99 -2.63 -8.60
N HIS A 38 -1.72 -3.80 -9.16
CA HIS A 38 -2.65 -4.59 -9.93
C HIS A 38 -3.08 -5.79 -9.08
N VAL A 39 -4.37 -5.88 -8.77
CA VAL A 39 -4.96 -6.94 -7.96
C VAL A 39 -6.26 -7.44 -8.59
N PRO A 40 -6.66 -8.70 -8.35
CA PRO A 40 -7.99 -9.19 -8.72
C PRO A 40 -9.11 -8.33 -8.11
N ARG A 41 -10.24 -8.20 -8.83
CA ARG A 41 -11.33 -7.29 -8.46
C ARG A 41 -11.92 -7.59 -7.08
N GLU A 42 -11.96 -8.87 -6.71
CA GLU A 42 -12.46 -9.39 -5.44
C GLU A 42 -11.63 -8.92 -4.24
N HIS A 43 -10.40 -8.47 -4.47
CA HIS A 43 -9.49 -7.96 -3.45
C HIS A 43 -9.38 -6.44 -3.43
N LEU A 44 -10.05 -5.73 -4.35
CA LEU A 44 -9.97 -4.28 -4.47
C LEU A 44 -10.40 -3.55 -3.19
N GLY A 45 -11.53 -3.95 -2.60
CA GLY A 45 -12.04 -3.32 -1.37
C GLY A 45 -11.02 -3.38 -0.23
N LYS A 46 -10.40 -4.55 -0.04
CA LYS A 46 -9.35 -4.75 0.95
C LYS A 46 -8.12 -3.88 0.69
N MET A 47 -7.71 -3.69 -0.57
CA MET A 47 -6.56 -2.82 -0.89
C MET A 47 -6.88 -1.35 -0.63
N MET A 48 -8.10 -0.91 -0.92
CA MET A 48 -8.54 0.46 -0.61
C MET A 48 -8.56 0.74 0.89
N GLU A 49 -8.92 -0.24 1.73
CA GLU A 49 -8.82 -0.12 3.20
C GLU A 49 -7.37 0.12 3.66
N PHE A 50 -6.41 -0.63 3.11
CA PHE A 50 -4.99 -0.43 3.40
C PHE A 50 -4.48 0.95 2.95
N GLU A 51 -4.87 1.40 1.75
CA GLU A 51 -4.46 2.72 1.26
C GLU A 51 -5.07 3.84 2.08
N ALA A 52 -6.34 3.75 2.45
CA ALA A 52 -7.00 4.72 3.33
C ALA A 52 -6.31 4.79 4.70
N ASP A 53 -5.92 3.65 5.27
CA ASP A 53 -5.16 3.59 6.51
C ASP A 53 -3.76 4.22 6.35
N CYS A 54 -3.07 3.99 5.22
CA CYS A 54 -1.81 4.66 4.91
C CYS A 54 -1.93 6.17 4.77
N MET A 55 -3.01 6.68 4.18
CA MET A 55 -3.25 8.12 3.97
C MET A 55 -3.64 8.85 5.26
N THR A 56 -4.31 8.15 6.18
CA THR A 56 -4.81 8.75 7.43
C THR A 56 -3.89 8.54 8.63
N GLY A 57 -3.09 7.47 8.62
CA GLY A 57 -2.36 6.98 9.79
C GLY A 57 -0.86 6.86 9.59
N LEU A 58 -0.25 7.70 8.73
CA LEU A 58 1.19 7.69 8.51
C LEU A 58 1.89 8.06 9.82
N ALA A 59 2.31 7.04 10.58
CA ALA A 59 3.01 7.22 11.84
C ALA A 59 4.33 7.93 11.55
N SER A 60 4.34 9.23 11.79
CA SER A 60 5.55 10.02 11.77
C SER A 60 6.45 9.47 12.88
N GLN A 61 7.40 8.61 12.55
CA GLN A 61 8.47 8.22 13.47
C GLN A 61 9.19 9.52 13.88
N ARG A 62 8.96 9.94 15.12
CA ARG A 62 9.93 10.77 15.85
C ARG A 62 11.03 9.85 16.36
#